data_AF-A0A2G8HS09-F1
#
_entry.id   AF-A0A2G8HS09-F1
#
_cell.length_a   1.000
_cell.length_b   1.000
_cell.length_c   1.000
_cell.angle_alpha   90.00
_cell.angle_beta   90.00
_cell.angle_gamma   90.00
#
_symmetry.space_group_name_H-M   'P 1'
#
loop_
_entity.id
_entity.type
_entity.pdbx_description
1 polymer ?
#
loop_
_entity_poly.entity_id
_entity_poly.type
_entity_poly.pdbx_seq_one_letter_code
_entity_poly.pdbx_strand_id
1 'polypeptide(L)'
;MKKIFFLFLFFTVKSFALPDHVHFFFISPETVSIINEIGDEEIKFSKLTAKNITGGELDCVPMGDGCFNPQIGFVEDQSKSKPIAKEQPAPHRTINATDVDMINCEKGNYFDIFCGKAKKESGARAEVEVWLDTSSSMRTVDYNKDASYCERRIIARKFREGCGEKVNIQLFDTSIKQMGDLASACVNYGLNDQKRLMRWINDSSVKQLYVFTDIDELSLELKDYLDSIPSTIYGGDQKRYTMEDVHEMTDKAVANYCK
;
A
#
# COMPACT_ATOMS: atom_id res chain seq x y z
N MET A 1 37.49 -26.02 42.49
CA MET A 1 36.06 -25.98 42.12
C MET A 1 35.61 -24.52 41.91
N LYS A 2 35.96 -23.90 40.77
CA LYS A 2 35.56 -22.51 40.42
C LYS A 2 35.63 -22.33 38.89
N LYS A 3 34.77 -23.02 38.12
CA LYS A 3 34.67 -22.85 36.65
C LYS A 3 33.29 -23.14 36.08
N ILE A 4 32.22 -23.00 36.86
CA ILE A 4 30.85 -23.24 36.38
C ILE A 4 29.94 -22.18 37.00
N PHE A 5 30.02 -20.94 36.51
CA PHE A 5 28.98 -19.92 36.75
C PHE A 5 29.12 -18.75 35.76
N PHE A 6 29.23 -19.06 34.48
CA PHE A 6 29.25 -18.05 33.41
C PHE A 6 28.51 -18.57 32.17
N LEU A 7 27.33 -19.16 32.38
CA LEU A 7 26.50 -19.72 31.30
C LEU A 7 25.01 -19.40 31.49
N PHE A 8 24.67 -18.25 32.07
CA PHE A 8 23.28 -17.86 32.32
C PHE A 8 22.96 -16.38 31.99
N LEU A 9 23.70 -15.81 31.04
CA LEU A 9 23.50 -14.41 30.61
C LEU A 9 23.43 -14.26 29.08
N PHE A 10 22.92 -15.30 28.41
CA PHE A 10 22.36 -15.21 27.06
C PHE A 10 20.84 -15.39 27.12
N PHE A 11 20.17 -14.69 28.04
CA PHE A 11 18.82 -14.26 27.74
C PHE A 11 18.96 -13.22 26.65
N THR A 12 18.96 -13.72 25.42
CA THR A 12 18.76 -12.95 24.20
C THR A 12 17.43 -12.23 24.37
N VAL A 13 17.48 -10.99 24.87
CA VAL A 13 16.44 -10.01 24.62
C VAL A 13 16.30 -9.96 23.12
N LYS A 14 15.27 -10.65 22.59
CA LYS A 14 14.73 -10.30 21.29
C LYS A 14 14.17 -8.91 21.47
N SER A 15 15.03 -7.92 21.26
CA SER A 15 14.59 -6.57 21.03
C SER A 15 13.78 -6.66 19.74
N PHE A 16 12.46 -6.88 19.88
CA PHE A 16 11.54 -6.62 18.81
C PHE A 16 11.75 -5.15 18.46
N ALA A 17 12.18 -4.89 17.24
CA ALA A 17 12.41 -3.56 16.74
C ALA A 17 11.06 -2.93 16.38
N LEU A 18 10.17 -2.86 17.38
CA LEU A 18 8.92 -2.14 17.28
C LEU A 18 9.21 -0.64 17.43
N PRO A 19 8.48 0.22 16.73
CA PRO A 19 8.58 1.65 16.93
C PRO A 19 8.09 2.04 18.33
N ASP A 20 8.63 3.13 18.89
CA ASP A 20 8.22 3.57 20.24
C ASP A 20 6.73 3.96 20.26
N HIS A 21 6.22 4.52 19.15
CA HIS A 21 4.81 4.84 19.00
C HIS A 21 4.36 4.86 17.52
N VAL A 22 3.18 4.29 17.24
CA VAL A 22 2.55 4.27 15.90
C VAL A 22 1.32 5.17 15.87
N HIS A 23 1.28 6.13 14.95
CA HIS A 23 0.10 6.92 14.64
C HIS A 23 -0.51 6.40 13.33
N PHE A 24 -1.68 5.78 13.43
CA PHE A 24 -2.34 5.15 12.29
C PHE A 24 -3.60 5.93 11.91
N PHE A 25 -3.69 6.39 10.67
CA PHE A 25 -4.77 7.25 10.19
C PHE A 25 -5.61 6.52 9.14
N PHE A 26 -6.89 6.32 9.46
CA PHE A 26 -7.93 5.83 8.55
C PHE A 26 -8.72 7.02 8.01
N ILE A 27 -8.36 7.47 6.82
CA ILE A 27 -8.88 8.69 6.23
C ILE A 27 -10.19 8.40 5.50
N SER A 28 -11.23 9.12 5.87
CA SER A 28 -12.53 9.04 5.22
C SER A 28 -12.63 10.09 4.11
N PRO A 29 -13.33 9.80 3.01
CA PRO A 29 -13.64 10.81 1.99
C PRO A 29 -14.44 11.96 2.62
N GLU A 30 -14.45 13.14 2.00
CA GLU A 30 -15.35 14.21 2.43
C GLU A 30 -16.81 13.82 2.16
N THR A 31 -17.73 14.19 3.07
CA THR A 31 -19.16 14.11 2.76
C THR A 31 -19.50 15.20 1.77
N VAL A 32 -19.39 14.91 0.48
CA VAL A 32 -20.13 15.71 -0.50
C VAL A 32 -21.61 15.36 -0.31
N SER A 33 -22.38 16.28 0.25
CA SER A 33 -23.84 16.18 0.27
C SER A 33 -24.36 16.32 -1.16
N ILE A 34 -24.27 15.24 -1.94
CA ILE A 34 -24.93 15.10 -3.23
C ILE A 34 -26.07 14.12 -3.01
N ILE A 35 -27.17 14.64 -2.45
CA ILE A 35 -28.58 14.38 -2.75
C ILE A 35 -29.35 15.33 -1.82
N ASN A 36 -29.41 16.62 -2.16
CA ASN A 36 -30.45 17.53 -1.66
C ASN A 36 -31.30 18.08 -2.83
N GLU A 37 -31.09 17.58 -4.05
CA GLU A 37 -31.81 17.95 -5.28
C GLU A 37 -32.32 16.72 -6.07
N ILE A 38 -32.56 15.59 -5.40
CA ILE A 38 -33.57 14.65 -5.88
C ILE A 38 -34.76 14.87 -4.95
N GLY A 39 -35.45 16.00 -5.18
CA GLY A 39 -36.74 16.23 -4.56
C GLY A 39 -37.70 15.14 -5.00
N ASP A 40 -38.36 14.51 -4.03
CA ASP A 40 -39.73 13.96 -4.00
C ASP A 40 -40.41 13.45 -5.28
N GLU A 41 -39.69 13.12 -6.34
CA GLU A 41 -40.17 12.26 -7.40
C GLU A 41 -39.67 10.86 -7.09
N GLU A 42 -40.63 9.98 -6.81
CA GLU A 42 -40.45 8.54 -6.68
C GLU A 42 -39.32 8.07 -7.59
N ILE A 43 -38.18 7.71 -6.98
CA ILE A 43 -37.18 6.89 -7.67
C ILE A 43 -37.91 5.57 -7.93
N LYS A 44 -38.59 5.51 -9.08
CA LYS A 44 -39.01 4.27 -9.70
C LYS A 44 -37.70 3.56 -9.97
N PHE A 45 -37.29 2.73 -9.02
CA PHE A 45 -36.43 1.61 -9.32
C PHE A 45 -37.14 0.83 -10.42
N SER A 46 -36.85 1.19 -11.68
CA SER A 46 -37.13 0.29 -12.77
C SER A 46 -36.32 -0.93 -12.42
N LYS A 47 -36.98 -1.96 -11.91
CA LYS A 47 -36.42 -3.29 -11.84
C LYS A 47 -35.82 -3.51 -13.21
N LEU A 48 -34.49 -3.45 -13.31
CA LEU A 48 -33.78 -4.06 -14.42
C LEU A 48 -33.96 -5.56 -14.21
N THR A 49 -35.20 -6.02 -14.41
CA THR A 49 -35.47 -7.39 -14.76
C THR A 49 -34.62 -7.62 -15.99
N ALA A 50 -33.60 -8.46 -15.83
CA ALA A 50 -32.98 -9.19 -16.91
C ALA A 50 -34.11 -9.89 -17.66
N LYS A 51 -34.69 -9.17 -18.62
CA LYS A 51 -35.78 -9.64 -19.43
C LYS A 51 -35.12 -10.55 -20.44
N ASN A 52 -35.20 -11.85 -20.18
CA ASN A 52 -35.14 -12.93 -21.14
C ASN A 52 -34.64 -12.51 -22.53
N ILE A 53 -33.34 -12.58 -22.77
CA ILE A 53 -32.80 -12.77 -24.13
C ILE A 53 -32.76 -14.29 -24.35
N THR A 54 -33.94 -14.89 -24.37
CA THR A 54 -34.17 -16.21 -24.96
C THR A 54 -34.67 -15.95 -26.37
N GLY A 55 -33.72 -15.81 -27.31
CA GLY A 55 -34.01 -15.71 -28.74
C GLY A 55 -33.41 -14.46 -29.38
N GLY A 56 -32.49 -14.68 -30.30
CA GLY A 56 -31.84 -13.65 -31.11
C GLY A 56 -30.33 -13.83 -31.06
N GLU A 57 -29.77 -14.29 -32.17
CA GLU A 57 -28.33 -14.45 -32.43
C GLU A 57 -27.52 -13.30 -31.81
N LEU A 58 -26.90 -13.56 -30.65
CA LEU A 58 -25.90 -12.66 -30.10
C LEU A 58 -24.64 -12.90 -30.92
N ASP A 59 -24.49 -12.06 -31.93
CA ASP A 59 -23.39 -12.06 -32.90
C ASP A 59 -22.06 -12.21 -32.18
N CYS A 60 -21.51 -13.40 -32.35
CA CYS A 60 -20.22 -13.74 -31.85
C CYS A 60 -19.21 -12.98 -32.72
N VAL A 61 -18.41 -12.08 -32.10
CA VAL A 61 -17.43 -11.28 -32.84
C VAL A 61 -16.15 -12.10 -33.00
N PRO A 62 -15.70 -12.41 -34.23
CA PRO A 62 -14.53 -13.25 -34.46
C PRO A 62 -13.25 -12.55 -33.97
N MET A 63 -12.47 -13.23 -33.14
CA MET A 63 -11.20 -12.75 -32.61
C MET A 63 -10.17 -13.89 -32.61
N GLY A 64 -9.25 -13.87 -33.58
CA GLY A 64 -8.19 -14.87 -33.68
C GLY A 64 -8.72 -16.27 -33.96
N ASP A 65 -8.37 -17.23 -33.09
CA ASP A 65 -8.75 -18.64 -33.21
C ASP A 65 -10.10 -18.99 -32.55
N GLY A 66 -10.84 -17.97 -32.12
CA GLY A 66 -12.13 -18.13 -31.49
C GLY A 66 -12.99 -16.90 -31.64
N CYS A 67 -13.96 -16.80 -30.76
CA CYS A 67 -15.00 -15.81 -30.87
C CYS A 67 -15.37 -15.26 -29.50
N PHE A 68 -15.54 -13.93 -29.41
CA PHE A 68 -15.82 -13.27 -28.15
C PHE A 68 -17.31 -12.96 -28.02
N ASN A 69 -17.93 -13.47 -26.96
CA ASN A 69 -19.31 -13.17 -26.61
C ASN A 69 -19.34 -12.40 -25.28
N PRO A 70 -20.01 -11.22 -25.22
CA PRO A 70 -20.00 -10.35 -24.03
C PRO A 70 -20.49 -11.00 -22.73
N GLN A 71 -21.32 -12.04 -22.80
CA GLN A 71 -21.89 -12.69 -21.62
C GLN A 71 -21.10 -13.92 -21.15
N ILE A 72 -20.46 -14.64 -22.06
CA ILE A 72 -19.75 -15.91 -21.76
C ILE A 72 -18.23 -15.81 -21.91
N GLY A 73 -17.72 -14.69 -22.43
CA GLY A 73 -16.30 -14.49 -22.68
C GLY A 73 -15.84 -15.13 -23.99
N PHE A 74 -14.56 -15.52 -24.04
CA PHE A 74 -13.91 -16.07 -25.24
C PHE A 74 -14.27 -17.55 -25.41
N VAL A 75 -14.80 -17.90 -26.58
CA VAL A 75 -15.15 -19.27 -26.98
C VAL A 75 -14.20 -19.71 -28.08
N GLU A 76 -13.42 -20.76 -27.83
CA GLU A 76 -12.49 -21.34 -28.79
C GLU A 76 -13.23 -22.23 -29.81
N ASP A 77 -12.91 -22.09 -31.10
CA ASP A 77 -13.44 -22.97 -32.15
C ASP A 77 -12.78 -24.35 -32.06
N GLN A 78 -13.52 -25.34 -31.54
CA GLN A 78 -13.03 -26.71 -31.36
C GLN A 78 -12.61 -27.42 -32.66
N SER A 79 -12.88 -26.85 -33.84
CA SER A 79 -12.44 -27.37 -35.13
C SER A 79 -11.03 -26.96 -35.56
N LYS A 80 -10.33 -26.10 -34.80
CA LYS A 80 -8.98 -25.60 -35.15
C LYS A 80 -7.92 -25.78 -34.06
N SER A 81 -8.13 -26.68 -33.09
CA SER A 81 -7.11 -26.99 -32.08
C SER A 81 -5.93 -27.76 -32.71
N LYS A 82 -4.94 -27.04 -33.26
CA LYS A 82 -3.60 -27.61 -33.44
C LYS A 82 -2.98 -27.76 -32.05
N PRO A 83 -2.36 -28.90 -31.71
CA PRO A 83 -1.64 -29.03 -30.45
C PRO A 83 -0.42 -28.08 -30.51
N ILE A 84 -0.52 -26.93 -29.84
CA ILE A 84 0.63 -26.09 -29.55
C ILE A 84 1.44 -26.87 -28.52
N ALA A 85 2.64 -27.30 -28.91
CA ALA A 85 3.61 -27.86 -28.00
C ALA A 85 3.84 -26.83 -26.88
N LYS A 86 3.48 -27.19 -25.65
CA LYS A 86 3.85 -26.43 -24.46
C LYS A 86 5.38 -26.46 -24.35
N GLU A 87 6.02 -25.48 -24.94
CA GLU A 87 7.38 -25.11 -24.56
C GLU A 87 7.28 -24.65 -23.11
N GLN A 88 7.83 -25.42 -22.18
CA GLN A 88 7.89 -25.02 -20.77
C GLN A 88 8.74 -23.75 -20.71
N PRO A 89 8.19 -22.58 -20.34
CA PRO A 89 9.05 -21.46 -20.00
C PRO A 89 9.85 -21.90 -18.78
N ALA A 90 11.17 -21.98 -18.92
CA ALA A 90 12.05 -22.12 -17.78
C ALA A 90 11.66 -21.05 -16.74
N PRO A 91 11.55 -21.39 -15.45
CA PRO A 91 11.13 -20.43 -14.44
C PRO A 91 12.23 -19.37 -14.28
N HIS A 92 12.12 -18.28 -15.04
CA HIS A 92 12.87 -17.08 -14.76
C HIS A 92 12.26 -16.46 -13.50
N ARG A 93 12.94 -16.66 -12.37
CA ARG A 93 12.62 -15.97 -11.12
C ARG A 93 12.82 -14.47 -11.34
N THR A 94 11.74 -13.74 -11.55
CA THR A 94 11.78 -12.27 -11.47
C THR A 94 11.97 -11.89 -10.01
N ILE A 95 13.09 -11.26 -9.71
CA ILE A 95 13.40 -10.75 -8.38
C ILE A 95 12.42 -9.60 -8.10
N ASN A 96 11.55 -9.78 -7.10
CA ASN A 96 10.77 -8.67 -6.55
C ASN A 96 11.73 -7.68 -5.89
N ALA A 97 11.45 -6.37 -5.99
CA ALA A 97 12.34 -5.32 -5.47
C ALA A 97 12.63 -5.45 -3.95
N THR A 98 11.84 -6.22 -3.20
CA THR A 98 12.06 -6.53 -1.78
C THR A 98 12.97 -7.74 -1.51
N ASP A 99 13.27 -8.58 -2.52
CA ASP A 99 14.26 -9.68 -2.41
C ASP A 99 15.70 -9.21 -2.75
N VAL A 100 15.90 -7.90 -2.98
CA VAL A 100 17.19 -7.31 -3.37
C VAL A 100 18.18 -7.21 -2.19
N ASP A 101 17.74 -7.45 -0.95
CA ASP A 101 18.62 -7.39 0.22
C ASP A 101 19.47 -8.66 0.47
N MET A 102 19.32 -9.69 -0.37
CA MET A 102 20.23 -10.84 -0.38
C MET A 102 20.65 -11.20 -1.81
N ILE A 103 21.38 -10.29 -2.46
CA ILE A 103 22.24 -10.71 -3.59
C ILE A 103 23.31 -11.64 -3.00
N ASN A 104 23.10 -12.96 -3.14
CA ASN A 104 24.16 -13.94 -2.89
C ASN A 104 25.28 -13.67 -3.89
N CYS A 105 26.32 -12.98 -3.42
CA CYS A 105 27.53 -12.69 -4.17
C CYS A 105 28.40 -13.94 -4.29
N GLU A 106 27.91 -14.92 -5.02
CA GLU A 106 28.67 -16.08 -5.42
C GLU A 106 29.34 -15.80 -6.76
N LYS A 107 30.65 -16.01 -6.83
CA LYS A 107 31.45 -15.83 -8.05
C LYS A 107 30.85 -16.65 -9.19
N GLY A 108 30.30 -15.96 -10.19
CA GLY A 108 29.77 -16.59 -11.42
C GLY A 108 28.39 -16.11 -11.87
N ASN A 109 27.68 -15.29 -11.09
CA ASN A 109 26.36 -14.76 -11.47
C ASN A 109 26.46 -13.42 -12.22
N TYR A 110 25.60 -13.20 -13.22
CA TYR A 110 25.61 -12.02 -14.11
C TYR A 110 25.41 -10.67 -13.38
N PHE A 111 24.88 -10.70 -12.14
CA PHE A 111 24.59 -9.51 -11.33
C PHE A 111 25.70 -9.11 -10.34
N ASP A 112 26.89 -9.73 -10.43
CA ASP A 112 28.05 -9.45 -9.55
C ASP A 112 28.56 -7.98 -9.64
N ILE A 113 28.16 -7.25 -10.68
CA ILE A 113 28.49 -5.82 -10.89
C ILE A 113 27.85 -4.92 -9.80
N PHE A 114 26.77 -5.37 -9.16
CA PHE A 114 26.04 -4.60 -8.14
C PHE A 114 26.42 -4.98 -6.71
N CYS A 115 27.16 -6.07 -6.50
CA CYS A 115 27.49 -6.59 -5.17
C CYS A 115 28.40 -5.66 -4.32
N GLY A 116 29.07 -4.66 -4.91
CA GLY A 116 29.95 -3.75 -4.19
C GLY A 116 29.42 -2.32 -3.98
N LYS A 117 28.21 -2.00 -4.47
CA LYS A 117 27.73 -0.60 -4.54
C LYS A 117 26.58 -0.25 -3.60
N ALA A 118 26.08 -1.20 -2.82
CA ALA A 118 25.29 -0.90 -1.63
C ALA A 118 26.22 -0.27 -0.59
N LYS A 119 26.54 1.02 -0.81
CA LYS A 119 27.24 1.84 0.18
C LYS A 119 26.44 1.74 1.46
N LYS A 120 27.13 1.42 2.56
CA LYS A 120 26.67 1.65 3.93
C LYS A 120 25.96 3.00 3.97
N GLU A 121 24.65 3.00 4.16
CA GLU A 121 23.95 4.19 4.62
C GLU A 121 24.35 4.41 6.08
N SER A 122 25.51 5.03 6.27
CA SER A 122 25.76 5.82 7.48
C SER A 122 25.07 7.18 7.31
N GLY A 123 23.75 7.15 7.15
CA GLY A 123 22.88 8.31 7.33
C GLY A 123 22.37 8.28 8.76
N ALA A 124 22.17 9.45 9.38
CA ALA A 124 21.48 9.51 10.66
C ALA A 124 20.16 8.71 10.54
N ARG A 125 19.92 7.75 11.43
CA ARG A 125 18.65 7.02 11.44
C ARG A 125 17.54 8.04 11.60
N ALA A 126 16.61 8.08 10.64
CA ALA A 126 15.46 8.96 10.72
C ALA A 126 14.72 8.70 12.04
N GLU A 127 14.41 9.76 12.77
CA GLU A 127 13.70 9.65 14.05
C GLU A 127 12.20 9.49 13.81
N VAL A 128 11.71 10.06 12.70
CA VAL A 128 10.32 10.04 12.27
C VAL A 128 10.22 9.32 10.93
N GLU A 129 9.24 8.44 10.83
CA GLU A 129 8.91 7.76 9.60
C GLU A 129 7.47 8.04 9.20
N VAL A 130 7.26 8.31 7.91
CA VAL A 130 5.95 8.64 7.36
C VAL A 130 5.67 7.70 6.20
N TRP A 131 4.60 6.92 6.32
CA TRP A 131 4.13 5.98 5.32
C TRP A 131 2.86 6.50 4.68
N LEU A 132 2.88 6.66 3.37
CA LEU A 132 1.75 7.13 2.58
C LEU A 132 1.24 5.98 1.72
N ASP A 133 -0.03 5.66 1.89
CA ASP A 133 -0.69 4.67 1.05
C ASP A 133 -0.81 5.18 -0.39
N THR A 134 -0.46 4.33 -1.34
CA THR A 134 -0.56 4.56 -2.78
C THR A 134 -1.49 3.56 -3.46
N SER A 135 -2.26 2.81 -2.68
CA SER A 135 -3.29 1.89 -3.13
C SER A 135 -4.33 2.59 -4.02
N SER A 136 -5.03 1.79 -4.81
CA SER A 136 -6.04 2.31 -5.74
C SER A 136 -7.26 2.94 -5.06
N SER A 137 -7.59 2.54 -3.83
CA SER A 137 -8.73 3.03 -3.05
C SER A 137 -8.52 4.45 -2.52
N MET A 138 -7.26 4.89 -2.36
CA MET A 138 -6.91 6.28 -2.03
C MET A 138 -7.46 7.32 -3.01
N ARG A 139 -7.79 6.91 -4.25
CA ARG A 139 -8.51 7.79 -5.21
C ARG A 139 -9.82 8.33 -4.66
N THR A 140 -10.49 7.62 -3.76
CA THR A 140 -11.76 8.08 -3.19
C THR A 140 -11.56 9.22 -2.18
N VAL A 141 -10.37 9.31 -1.60
CA VAL A 141 -10.04 10.25 -0.52
C VAL A 141 -9.45 11.55 -1.06
N ASP A 142 -8.50 11.49 -2.00
CA ASP A 142 -7.74 12.67 -2.44
C ASP A 142 -7.70 12.86 -3.97
N TYR A 143 -8.80 12.53 -4.65
CA TYR A 143 -8.92 12.72 -6.10
C TYR A 143 -8.66 14.17 -6.52
N ASN A 144 -7.77 14.34 -7.50
CA ASN A 144 -7.61 15.59 -8.22
C ASN A 144 -7.65 15.36 -9.74
N LYS A 145 -8.03 16.40 -10.49
CA LYS A 145 -7.99 16.39 -11.97
C LYS A 145 -6.55 16.43 -12.49
N ASP A 146 -5.64 17.08 -11.76
CA ASP A 146 -4.21 17.10 -12.08
C ASP A 146 -3.55 15.83 -11.49
N ALA A 147 -3.02 14.98 -12.36
CA ALA A 147 -2.35 13.74 -11.95
C ALA A 147 -1.11 13.97 -11.07
N SER A 148 -0.52 15.17 -11.12
CA SER A 148 0.64 15.52 -10.31
C SER A 148 0.27 16.10 -8.94
N TYR A 149 -1.01 16.40 -8.69
CA TYR A 149 -1.46 17.04 -7.46
C TYR A 149 -2.37 16.10 -6.66
N CYS A 150 -2.07 15.97 -5.37
CA CYS A 150 -2.88 15.22 -4.41
C CYS A 150 -2.59 15.74 -3.01
N GLU A 151 -3.50 15.50 -2.07
CA GLU A 151 -3.33 15.97 -0.69
C GLU A 151 -2.19 15.23 0.03
N ARG A 152 -1.95 13.95 -0.30
CA ARG A 152 -0.75 13.19 0.15
C ARG A 152 0.56 13.90 -0.20
N ARG A 153 0.66 14.50 -1.38
CA ARG A 153 1.85 15.27 -1.81
C ARG A 153 2.08 16.48 -0.92
N ILE A 154 1.02 17.14 -0.47
CA ILE A 154 1.12 18.29 0.45
C ILE A 154 1.63 17.83 1.82
N ILE A 155 1.09 16.72 2.34
CA ILE A 155 1.54 16.11 3.60
C ILE A 155 3.03 15.76 3.51
N ALA A 156 3.42 15.06 2.45
CA ALA A 156 4.82 14.69 2.20
C ALA A 156 5.74 15.93 2.14
N ARG A 157 5.29 17.00 1.48
CA ARG A 157 6.02 18.27 1.41
C ARG A 157 6.19 18.90 2.80
N LYS A 158 5.11 18.97 3.60
CA LYS A 158 5.14 19.54 4.96
C LYS A 158 6.15 18.81 5.85
N PHE A 159 6.14 17.48 5.84
CA PHE A 159 7.10 16.68 6.60
C PHE A 159 8.54 16.90 6.11
N ARG A 160 8.77 16.86 4.79
CA ARG A 160 10.12 17.02 4.23
C ARG A 160 10.70 18.41 4.49
N GLU A 161 9.91 19.46 4.33
CA GLU A 161 10.33 20.84 4.58
C GLU A 161 10.47 21.15 6.07
N GLY A 162 9.62 20.56 6.91
CA GLY A 162 9.63 20.76 8.35
C GLY A 162 10.73 20.01 9.08
N CYS A 163 11.03 18.77 8.66
CA CYS A 163 11.92 17.84 9.36
C CYS A 163 13.28 17.64 8.69
N GLY A 164 13.43 18.04 7.42
CA GLY A 164 14.67 17.87 6.67
C GLY A 164 15.10 16.40 6.64
N GLU A 165 16.34 16.13 7.08
CA GLU A 165 16.94 14.79 7.08
C GLU A 165 16.45 13.89 8.22
N LYS A 166 15.68 14.41 9.18
CA LYS A 166 15.17 13.62 10.32
C LYS A 166 13.97 12.75 9.99
N VAL A 167 13.34 12.97 8.82
CA VAL A 167 12.17 12.23 8.36
C VAL A 167 12.52 11.30 7.21
N ASN A 168 12.05 10.07 7.30
CA ASN A 168 12.03 9.15 6.16
C ASN A 168 10.59 8.99 5.68
N ILE A 169 10.34 9.31 4.42
CA ILE A 169 9.01 9.18 3.82
C ILE A 169 9.02 7.97 2.90
N GLN A 170 8.14 7.01 3.17
CA GLN A 170 7.95 5.82 2.36
C GLN A 170 6.54 5.81 1.77
N LEU A 171 6.43 5.22 0.58
CA LEU A 171 5.18 4.94 -0.08
C LEU A 171 4.92 3.44 0.05
N PHE A 172 3.68 3.07 0.33
CA PHE A 172 3.32 1.67 0.41
C PHE A 172 2.07 1.32 -0.41
N ASP A 173 2.05 0.06 -0.83
CA ASP A 173 0.96 -0.61 -1.52
C ASP A 173 1.09 -2.13 -1.19
N THR A 174 1.32 -2.97 -2.20
CA THR A 174 1.85 -4.34 -2.06
C THR A 174 3.31 -4.42 -1.59
N SER A 175 4.04 -3.30 -1.67
CA SER A 175 5.46 -3.16 -1.33
C SER A 175 5.71 -1.83 -0.61
N ILE A 176 6.80 -1.73 0.15
CA ILE A 176 7.24 -0.47 0.73
C ILE A 176 8.43 0.08 -0.07
N LYS A 177 8.38 1.36 -0.43
CA LYS A 177 9.40 2.03 -1.26
C LYS A 177 9.73 3.39 -0.68
N GLN A 178 11.01 3.74 -0.61
CA GLN A 178 11.39 5.09 -0.25
C GLN A 178 10.87 6.08 -1.29
N MET A 179 10.27 7.17 -0.82
CA MET A 179 9.73 8.20 -1.70
C MET A 179 10.88 8.95 -2.37
N GLY A 180 10.90 8.93 -3.70
CA GLY A 180 11.80 9.74 -4.51
C GLY A 180 11.25 11.16 -4.70
N ASP A 181 10.53 11.36 -5.80
CA ASP A 181 9.88 12.64 -6.09
C ASP A 181 8.53 12.78 -5.37
N LEU A 182 8.14 14.01 -5.02
CA LEU A 182 6.88 14.31 -4.36
C LEU A 182 5.65 13.90 -5.20
N ALA A 183 5.76 13.93 -6.53
CA ALA A 183 4.68 13.47 -7.40
C ALA A 183 4.39 11.98 -7.27
N SER A 184 5.35 11.18 -6.80
CA SER A 184 5.15 9.74 -6.60
C SER A 184 4.12 9.41 -5.51
N ALA A 185 3.87 10.34 -4.58
CA ALA A 185 2.83 10.21 -3.57
C ALA A 185 1.40 10.23 -4.14
N CYS A 186 1.22 10.73 -5.37
CA CYS A 186 -0.09 10.81 -6.03
C CYS A 186 -0.41 9.61 -6.92
N VAL A 187 0.51 8.65 -7.03
CA VAL A 187 0.27 7.44 -7.80
C VAL A 187 -0.72 6.57 -7.03
N ASN A 188 -1.74 6.09 -7.73
CA ASN A 188 -2.80 5.25 -7.18
C ASN A 188 -2.83 3.92 -7.93
N TYR A 189 -2.18 2.91 -7.36
CA TYR A 189 -2.01 1.59 -7.95
C TYR A 189 -1.92 0.50 -6.90
N GLY A 190 -2.28 -0.73 -7.29
CA GLY A 190 -2.16 -1.88 -6.40
C GLY A 190 -3.27 -1.99 -5.36
N LEU A 191 -3.19 -3.12 -4.66
CA LEU A 191 -3.97 -3.42 -3.46
C LEU A 191 -3.01 -3.38 -2.27
N ASN A 192 -3.55 -3.20 -1.08
CA ASN A 192 -2.77 -3.32 0.13
C ASN A 192 -2.70 -4.80 0.59
N ASP A 193 -1.58 -5.19 1.19
CA ASP A 193 -1.43 -6.48 1.87
C ASP A 193 -1.27 -6.22 3.37
N GLN A 194 -2.38 -6.33 4.09
CA GLN A 194 -2.44 -6.02 5.52
C GLN A 194 -1.45 -6.85 6.35
N LYS A 195 -1.20 -8.11 5.97
CA LYS A 195 -0.25 -8.97 6.70
C LYS A 195 1.19 -8.51 6.51
N ARG A 196 1.53 -8.04 5.31
CA ARG A 196 2.81 -7.40 5.05
C ARG A 196 2.93 -6.08 5.78
N LEU A 197 1.88 -5.25 5.78
CA LEU A 197 1.86 -4.00 6.51
C LEU A 197 2.16 -4.21 8.00
N MET A 198 1.47 -5.14 8.64
CA MET A 198 1.73 -5.51 10.04
C MET A 198 3.17 -6.00 10.24
N ARG A 199 3.71 -6.79 9.32
CA ARG A 199 5.11 -7.22 9.38
C ARG A 199 6.07 -6.03 9.28
N TRP A 200 5.86 -5.12 8.34
CA TRP A 200 6.70 -3.93 8.19
C TRP A 200 6.67 -3.05 9.44
N ILE A 201 5.51 -2.90 10.10
CA ILE A 201 5.41 -2.15 11.36
C ILE A 201 6.28 -2.80 12.44
N ASN A 202 6.29 -4.13 12.53
CA ASN A 202 7.13 -4.87 13.48
C ASN A 202 8.63 -4.81 13.17
N ASP A 203 8.98 -4.58 11.90
CA ASP A 203 10.37 -4.50 11.44
C ASP A 203 10.91 -3.06 11.52
N SER A 204 10.06 -2.05 11.72
CA SER A 204 10.46 -0.64 11.76
C SER A 204 11.02 -0.21 13.13
N SER A 205 12.30 0.16 13.17
CA SER A 205 13.02 0.57 14.38
C SER A 205 12.94 2.07 14.71
N VAL A 206 11.96 2.80 14.16
CA VAL A 206 11.88 4.27 14.29
C VAL A 206 11.17 4.70 15.57
N LYS A 207 11.44 5.92 16.06
CA LYS A 207 10.78 6.38 17.30
C LYS A 207 9.30 6.67 17.06
N GLN A 208 8.98 7.31 15.95
CA GLN A 208 7.62 7.73 15.62
C GLN A 208 7.27 7.29 14.21
N LEU A 209 6.27 6.43 14.07
CA LEU A 209 5.76 5.97 12.78
C LEU A 209 4.38 6.57 12.50
N TYR A 210 4.22 7.26 11.38
CA TYR A 210 2.95 7.81 10.92
C TYR A 210 2.49 7.04 9.68
N VAL A 211 1.34 6.40 9.73
CA VAL A 211 0.79 5.63 8.59
C VAL A 211 -0.52 6.24 8.13
N PHE A 212 -0.57 6.68 6.89
CA PHE A 212 -1.74 7.32 6.28
C PHE A 212 -2.36 6.40 5.23
N THR A 213 -3.59 5.96 5.45
CA THR A 213 -4.37 5.13 4.53
C THR A 213 -5.84 5.54 4.55
N ASP A 214 -6.65 5.00 3.65
CA ASP A 214 -8.09 5.25 3.63
C ASP A 214 -8.82 4.38 4.67
N ILE A 215 -10.12 4.60 4.81
CA ILE A 215 -10.97 3.84 5.72
C ILE A 215 -11.29 2.42 5.21
N ASP A 216 -11.09 2.14 3.92
CA ASP A 216 -11.40 0.83 3.34
C ASP A 216 -10.39 -0.23 3.78
N GLU A 217 -9.19 0.19 4.20
CA GLU A 217 -8.17 -0.68 4.80
C GLU A 217 -8.45 -1.08 6.26
N LEU A 218 -9.50 -0.54 6.88
CA LEU A 218 -9.86 -0.91 8.24
C LEU A 218 -10.43 -2.35 8.30
N SER A 219 -9.63 -3.28 8.80
CA SER A 219 -10.07 -4.64 9.14
C SER A 219 -10.01 -4.88 10.64
N LEU A 220 -10.79 -5.86 11.12
CA LEU A 220 -10.75 -6.30 12.52
C LEU A 220 -9.35 -6.82 12.89
N GLU A 221 -8.69 -7.56 11.99
CA GLU A 221 -7.34 -8.09 12.23
C GLU A 221 -6.32 -6.96 12.41
N LEU A 222 -6.36 -5.94 11.55
CA LEU A 222 -5.46 -4.79 11.65
C LEU A 222 -5.75 -3.98 12.91
N LYS A 223 -7.02 -3.80 13.27
CA LYS A 223 -7.41 -3.09 14.49
C LYS A 223 -6.93 -3.82 15.75
N ASP A 224 -7.19 -5.12 15.86
CA ASP A 224 -6.75 -5.95 17.00
C ASP A 224 -5.22 -5.93 17.13
N TYR A 225 -4.51 -5.91 15.99
CA TYR A 225 -3.06 -5.74 15.97
C TYR A 225 -2.62 -4.36 16.46
N LEU A 226 -3.21 -3.27 15.97
CA LEU A 226 -2.87 -1.91 16.39
C LEU A 226 -3.15 -1.69 17.88
N ASP A 227 -4.24 -2.25 18.41
CA ASP A 227 -4.57 -2.22 19.84
C ASP A 227 -3.58 -3.04 20.70
N SER A 228 -2.85 -3.99 20.10
CA SER A 228 -1.84 -4.81 20.78
C SER A 228 -0.47 -4.13 20.94
N ILE A 229 -0.22 -3.05 20.20
CA ILE A 229 1.05 -2.30 20.21
C ILE A 229 0.84 -0.87 20.73
N PRO A 230 1.91 -0.13 21.08
CA PRO A 230 1.81 1.29 21.40
C PRO A 230 1.38 2.11 20.17
N SER A 231 0.07 2.21 19.93
CA SER A 231 -0.49 2.97 18.82
C SER A 231 -1.63 3.89 19.21
N THR A 232 -1.80 4.95 18.42
CA THR A 232 -3.01 5.76 18.40
C THR A 232 -3.65 5.63 17.03
N ILE A 233 -4.90 5.18 17.04
CA ILE A 233 -5.75 5.05 15.86
C ILE A 233 -6.57 6.33 15.71
N TYR A 234 -6.48 6.97 14.54
CA TYR A 234 -7.28 8.12 14.14
C TYR A 234 -8.20 7.69 13.01
N GLY A 235 -9.49 8.06 13.07
CA GLY A 235 -10.46 7.61 12.08
C GLY A 235 -11.13 6.29 12.44
N GLY A 236 -11.70 5.63 11.44
CA GLY A 236 -12.38 4.34 11.60
C GLY A 236 -13.64 4.42 12.47
N ASP A 237 -13.72 3.56 13.49
CA ASP A 237 -14.90 3.43 14.36
C ASP A 237 -15.11 4.61 15.33
N GLN A 238 -14.08 5.42 15.57
CA GLN A 238 -14.12 6.45 16.63
C GLN A 238 -14.77 7.75 16.16
N LYS A 239 -14.30 8.28 15.02
CA LYS A 239 -14.77 9.54 14.43
C LYS A 239 -14.34 9.58 12.98
N ARG A 240 -15.15 10.17 12.09
CA ARG A 240 -14.71 10.48 10.73
C ARG A 240 -13.48 11.40 10.78
N TYR A 241 -12.44 11.03 10.06
CA TYR A 241 -11.19 11.78 9.97
C TYR A 241 -10.94 12.13 8.50
N THR A 242 -10.94 13.42 8.16
CA THR A 242 -10.84 13.88 6.76
C THR A 242 -9.42 14.36 6.43
N MET A 243 -9.14 14.66 5.15
CA MET A 243 -7.84 15.22 4.78
C MET A 243 -7.56 16.57 5.45
N GLU A 244 -8.59 17.37 5.75
CA GLU A 244 -8.44 18.61 6.51
C GLU A 244 -7.87 18.33 7.92
N ASP A 245 -8.42 17.34 8.63
CA ASP A 245 -7.92 16.92 9.94
C ASP A 245 -6.46 16.43 9.85
N VAL A 246 -6.13 15.68 8.79
CA VAL A 246 -4.77 15.20 8.51
C VAL A 246 -3.80 16.37 8.33
N HIS A 247 -4.19 17.43 7.62
CA HIS A 247 -3.34 18.60 7.43
C HIS A 247 -3.07 19.33 8.75
N GLU A 248 -4.08 19.51 9.59
CA GLU A 248 -3.92 20.15 10.91
C GLU A 248 -3.00 19.32 11.82
N MET A 249 -3.19 18.00 11.83
CA MET A 249 -2.33 17.09 12.59
C MET A 249 -0.89 17.12 12.07
N THR A 250 -0.70 17.12 10.75
CA THR A 250 0.64 17.19 10.14
C THR A 250 1.38 18.44 10.60
N ASP A 251 0.71 19.60 10.65
CA ASP A 251 1.32 20.85 11.12
C ASP A 251 1.74 20.75 12.61
N LYS A 252 0.91 20.12 13.45
CA LYS A 252 1.24 19.87 14.87
C LYS A 252 2.40 18.88 15.03
N ALA A 253 2.40 17.80 14.27
CA ALA A 253 3.46 16.78 14.32
C ALA A 253 4.81 17.37 13.92
N VAL A 254 4.86 18.12 12.82
CA VAL A 254 6.06 18.82 12.37
C VAL A 254 6.54 19.84 13.43
N ALA A 255 5.61 20.58 14.05
CA ALA A 255 5.99 21.53 15.09
C ALA A 255 6.62 20.88 16.34
N ASN A 256 6.16 19.68 16.72
CA ASN A 256 6.59 19.01 17.95
C ASN A 256 7.87 18.18 17.78
N TYR A 257 8.04 17.52 16.62
CA TYR A 257 9.10 16.54 16.43
C TYR A 257 10.26 17.05 15.57
N CYS A 258 10.06 18.16 14.86
CA CYS A 258 11.00 18.59 13.81
C CYS A 258 11.61 19.98 14.02
N LYS A 259 11.03 20.81 14.89
CA LYS A 259 11.63 22.06 15.37
C LYS A 259 12.34 21.86 16.70
#